data_AF-A0A345YSR0-F1
#
_entry.id   AF-A0A345YSR0-F1
#
_cell.length_a   1.000
_cell.length_b   1.000
_cell.length_c   1.000
_cell.angle_alpha   90.00
_cell.angle_beta   90.00
_cell.angle_gamma   90.00
#
_symmetry.space_group_name_H-M   'P 1'
#
loop_
_entity.id
_entity.type
_entity.pdbx_description
1 polymer ?
#
loop_
_entity_poly.entity_id
_entity_poly.type
_entity_poly.pdbx_seq_one_letter_code
_entity_poly.pdbx_strand_id
1 'polypeptide(L)'
;MNNSLPWPEPAEVLPLTAARPVLDRLSSLVTTHAQDTALIPGLAVTEEEVAADPPPALEQIGDELGGIVLRGRTVLTLQIEDRTDEGPYTLLGEATSYYPLYETEDSAVILALGEDGTAGAVHGIGEDLALRLAAADLPTYLEHLADALEATLTALAARGPAEEDVESERDEAAAQLMDQHLFAALLGTDEAADGPEVPWQAPSSAGIVDIPPGTLAVADLRAAPVGARADLMEVEAPGDPLDLRVAWRERGLVVALLGG
;
A
#
# COMPACT_ATOMS: atom_id res chain seq x y z
N MET A 1 17.86 16.78 -8.92
CA MET A 1 17.28 16.54 -10.26
C MET A 1 15.96 15.88 -9.96
N ASN A 2 14.82 16.48 -10.32
CA ASN A 2 13.52 15.83 -10.14
C ASN A 2 13.53 14.58 -11.04
N ASN A 3 13.63 13.40 -10.41
CA ASN A 3 13.52 12.12 -11.09
C ASN A 3 12.03 11.78 -11.19
N SER A 4 11.29 12.60 -11.95
CA SER A 4 9.89 12.29 -12.24
C SER A 4 9.85 11.02 -13.09
N LEU A 5 9.12 10.03 -12.61
CA LEU A 5 8.88 8.77 -13.29
C LEU A 5 7.98 9.03 -14.51
N PRO A 6 8.18 8.27 -15.60
CA PRO A 6 7.31 8.35 -16.76
C PRO A 6 5.99 7.62 -16.48
N TRP A 7 5.17 8.18 -15.59
CA TRP A 7 3.89 7.61 -15.22
C TRP A 7 3.01 7.38 -16.46
N PRO A 8 2.21 6.30 -16.49
CA PRO A 8 1.36 6.05 -17.65
C PRO A 8 0.26 7.11 -17.78
N GLU A 9 -0.07 7.45 -19.03
CA GLU A 9 -1.11 8.41 -19.38
C GLU A 9 -2.10 7.81 -20.40
N PRO A 10 -3.39 8.22 -20.41
CA PRO A 10 -4.01 9.26 -19.59
C PRO A 10 -4.75 8.66 -18.37
N ALA A 11 -4.08 8.55 -17.23
CA ALA A 11 -4.66 7.96 -16.02
C ALA A 11 -5.99 8.62 -15.62
N GLU A 12 -6.98 7.79 -15.28
CA GLU A 12 -8.22 8.30 -14.70
C GLU A 12 -7.93 8.79 -13.27
N VAL A 13 -8.11 10.10 -13.04
CA VAL A 13 -7.92 10.70 -11.72
C VAL A 13 -8.95 10.15 -10.76
N LEU A 14 -8.49 9.66 -9.61
CA LEU A 14 -9.36 9.12 -8.57
C LEU A 14 -10.21 10.27 -8.00
N PRO A 15 -11.56 10.18 -8.10
CA PRO A 15 -12.41 11.29 -7.75
C PRO A 15 -12.39 11.52 -6.24
N LEU A 16 -11.99 12.74 -5.86
CA LEU A 16 -11.91 13.16 -4.46
C LEU A 16 -13.21 12.96 -3.67
N THR A 17 -14.36 13.05 -4.34
CA THR A 17 -15.67 12.81 -3.72
C THR A 17 -15.81 11.41 -3.11
N ALA A 18 -15.15 10.39 -3.68
CA ALA A 18 -15.17 9.03 -3.16
C ALA A 18 -14.33 8.89 -1.89
N ALA A 19 -13.22 9.63 -1.78
CA ALA A 19 -12.31 9.61 -0.63
C ALA A 19 -12.67 10.66 0.45
N ARG A 20 -13.51 11.64 0.13
CA ARG A 20 -13.82 12.77 1.04
C ARG A 20 -14.19 12.34 2.47
N PRO A 21 -15.11 11.39 2.71
CA PRO A 21 -15.52 11.04 4.06
C PRO A 21 -14.35 10.53 4.92
N VAL A 22 -13.49 9.69 4.33
CA VAL A 22 -12.33 9.14 5.04
C VAL A 22 -11.23 10.17 5.23
N LEU A 23 -11.01 11.06 4.27
CA LEU A 23 -10.04 12.16 4.41
C LEU A 23 -10.43 13.10 5.57
N ASP A 24 -11.71 13.49 5.65
CA ASP A 24 -12.22 14.33 6.73
C ASP A 24 -12.08 13.63 8.10
N ARG A 25 -12.31 12.31 8.14
CA ARG A 25 -12.13 11.48 9.35
C ARG A 25 -10.66 11.43 9.77
N LEU A 26 -9.73 11.18 8.85
CA LEU A 26 -8.29 11.17 9.12
C LEU A 26 -7.81 12.54 9.63
N SER A 27 -8.22 13.64 8.99
CA SER A 27 -7.91 15.00 9.46
C SER A 27 -8.46 15.26 10.87
N SER A 28 -9.66 14.79 11.17
CA SER A 28 -10.26 14.91 12.50
C SER A 28 -9.49 14.10 13.55
N LEU A 29 -9.07 12.87 13.24
CA LEU A 29 -8.26 12.03 14.12
C LEU A 29 -6.93 12.70 14.46
N VAL A 30 -6.23 13.19 13.43
CA VAL A 30 -4.93 13.85 13.64
C VAL A 30 -5.07 15.14 14.44
N THR A 31 -6.09 15.94 14.15
CA THR A 31 -6.35 17.19 14.91
C THR A 31 -6.66 16.90 16.38
N THR A 32 -7.40 15.82 16.66
CA THR A 32 -7.79 15.44 18.02
C THR A 32 -6.63 14.81 18.80
N HIS A 33 -5.71 14.14 18.11
CA HIS A 33 -4.57 13.44 18.69
C HIS A 33 -3.21 14.03 18.27
N ALA A 34 -3.12 15.36 18.21
CA ALA A 34 -1.95 16.09 17.73
C ALA A 34 -0.65 15.84 18.54
N GLN A 35 -0.74 15.28 19.75
CA GLN A 35 0.42 14.82 20.52
C GLN A 35 1.08 13.57 19.91
N ASP A 36 0.26 12.70 19.33
CA ASP A 36 0.69 11.38 18.87
C ASP A 36 0.77 11.29 17.36
N THR A 37 0.10 12.20 16.65
CA THR A 37 -0.03 12.14 15.19
C THR A 37 0.13 13.51 14.55
N ALA A 38 0.61 13.52 13.31
CA ALA A 38 0.73 14.70 12.47
C ALA A 38 0.35 14.36 11.02
N LEU A 39 -0.20 15.35 10.31
CA LEU A 39 -0.45 15.26 8.88
C LEU A 39 0.83 15.65 8.13
N ILE A 40 1.15 14.92 7.08
CA ILE A 40 2.03 15.39 6.02
C ILE A 40 1.15 16.22 5.08
N PRO A 41 1.40 17.53 4.90
CA PRO A 41 0.53 18.40 4.13
C PRO A 41 0.47 18.03 2.65
N GLY A 42 -0.68 18.28 2.03
CA GLY A 42 -0.90 18.12 0.60
C GLY A 42 -0.08 19.11 -0.26
N LEU A 43 0.12 18.79 -1.54
CA LEU A 43 0.88 19.62 -2.49
C LEU A 43 0.26 21.01 -2.71
N ALA A 44 -1.07 21.14 -2.58
CA ALA A 44 -1.75 22.43 -2.72
C ALA A 44 -1.61 23.32 -1.47
N VAL A 45 -1.17 22.75 -0.34
CA VAL A 45 -1.14 23.41 0.97
C VAL A 45 0.29 23.74 1.40
N THR A 46 1.29 23.03 0.88
CA THR A 46 2.71 23.31 1.14
C THR A 46 3.21 24.52 0.35
N GLU A 47 3.98 25.39 1.03
CA GLU A 47 4.69 26.50 0.38
C GLU A 47 6.11 26.07 -0.07
N GLU A 48 6.57 24.89 0.34
CA GLU A 48 7.88 24.32 0.00
C GLU A 48 7.81 23.53 -1.31
N GLU A 49 8.88 23.57 -2.10
CA GLU A 49 9.03 22.77 -3.31
C GLU A 49 9.20 21.30 -2.90
N VAL A 50 8.10 20.55 -2.89
CA VAL A 50 8.08 19.12 -2.61
C VAL A 50 8.62 18.36 -3.83
N ALA A 51 9.63 17.52 -3.62
CA ALA A 51 10.25 16.74 -4.68
C ALA A 51 9.46 15.47 -5.04
N ALA A 52 8.32 15.25 -4.37
CA ALA A 52 7.49 14.07 -4.56
C ALA A 52 6.91 13.98 -5.97
N ASP A 53 6.80 12.75 -6.44
CA ASP A 53 6.31 12.42 -7.78
C ASP A 53 5.20 11.36 -7.71
N PRO A 54 4.01 11.72 -7.19
CA PRO A 54 2.88 10.81 -7.17
C PRO A 54 2.33 10.54 -8.58
N PRO A 55 1.75 9.35 -8.83
CA PRO A 55 1.11 9.05 -10.11
C PRO A 55 -0.06 10.02 -10.36
N PRO A 56 -0.36 10.38 -11.62
CA PRO A 56 -1.43 11.33 -11.95
C PRO A 56 -2.80 10.93 -11.41
N ALA A 57 -3.08 9.64 -11.25
CA ALA A 57 -4.31 9.15 -10.65
C ALA A 57 -4.57 9.68 -9.22
N LEU A 58 -3.51 10.07 -8.49
CA LEU A 58 -3.60 10.55 -7.12
C LEU A 58 -3.62 12.08 -6.99
N GLU A 59 -3.52 12.83 -8.09
CA GLU A 59 -3.40 14.31 -8.11
C GLU A 59 -4.34 14.99 -7.10
N GLN A 60 -5.66 14.73 -7.18
CA GLN A 60 -6.63 15.39 -6.31
C GLN A 60 -6.52 15.02 -4.82
N ILE A 61 -6.15 13.78 -4.49
CA ILE A 61 -6.00 13.36 -3.10
C ILE A 61 -4.66 13.88 -2.55
N GLY A 62 -3.59 13.74 -3.33
CA GLY A 62 -2.24 14.19 -3.00
C GLY A 62 -2.15 15.70 -2.80
N ASP A 63 -3.02 16.48 -3.46
CA ASP A 63 -3.16 17.92 -3.24
C ASP A 63 -3.61 18.28 -1.82
N GLU A 64 -4.39 17.42 -1.17
CA GLU A 64 -4.95 17.70 0.16
C GLU A 64 -4.24 16.96 1.29
N LEU A 65 -3.75 15.75 1.02
CA LEU A 65 -3.09 14.88 1.99
C LEU A 65 -1.79 14.34 1.40
N GLY A 66 -0.66 14.69 2.02
CA GLY A 66 0.63 14.08 1.70
C GLY A 66 0.87 12.76 2.44
N GLY A 67 0.17 12.53 3.56
CA GLY A 67 0.36 11.34 4.39
C GLY A 67 0.11 11.58 5.88
N ILE A 68 0.45 10.59 6.70
CA ILE A 68 0.24 10.61 8.16
C ILE A 68 1.48 10.07 8.87
N VAL A 69 1.90 10.81 9.88
CA VAL A 69 2.96 10.41 10.83
C VAL A 69 2.32 10.07 12.17
N LEU A 70 2.68 8.92 12.73
CA LEU A 70 2.33 8.47 14.07
C LEU A 70 3.64 8.37 14.88
N ARG A 71 3.81 9.22 15.89
CA ARG A 71 4.97 9.21 16.79
C ARG A 71 6.32 9.11 16.05
N GLY A 72 6.50 9.96 15.04
CA GLY A 72 7.73 10.04 14.23
C GLY A 72 7.85 8.99 13.13
N ARG A 73 6.87 8.08 12.98
CA ARG A 73 6.85 7.05 11.93
C ARG A 73 5.79 7.37 10.89
N THR A 74 6.16 7.35 9.62
CA THR A 74 5.18 7.48 8.52
C THR A 74 4.37 6.20 8.42
N VAL A 75 3.04 6.31 8.57
CA VAL A 75 2.10 5.18 8.46
C VAL A 75 1.24 5.27 7.19
N LEU A 76 1.31 6.40 6.50
CA LEU A 76 0.76 6.61 5.16
C LEU A 76 1.61 7.66 4.45
N THR A 77 1.99 7.40 3.21
CA THR A 77 2.57 8.40 2.29
C THR A 77 1.79 8.42 0.98
N LEU A 78 1.50 9.62 0.49
CA LEU A 78 0.93 9.90 -0.84
C LEU A 78 1.82 10.84 -1.64
N GLN A 79 2.98 11.20 -1.09
CA GLN A 79 3.96 12.12 -1.65
C GLN A 79 5.36 11.59 -1.33
N ILE A 80 5.70 10.43 -1.88
CA ILE A 80 7.05 9.89 -1.75
C ILE A 80 8.05 10.73 -2.56
N GLU A 81 9.13 11.16 -1.89
CA GLU A 81 10.22 11.93 -2.51
C GLU A 81 11.33 11.01 -3.03
N ASP A 82 11.74 10.04 -2.20
CA ASP A 82 12.81 9.09 -2.52
C ASP A 82 12.24 7.67 -2.56
N ARG A 83 12.25 7.06 -3.74
CA ARG A 83 11.95 5.65 -3.92
C ARG A 83 13.24 4.84 -3.84
N THR A 84 13.28 3.86 -2.95
CA THR A 84 14.39 2.90 -2.88
C THR A 84 14.25 1.79 -3.93
N ASP A 85 13.03 1.41 -4.34
CA ASP A 85 12.73 0.35 -5.33
C ASP A 85 13.62 -0.92 -5.17
N GLU A 86 14.01 -1.22 -3.94
CA GLU A 86 14.91 -2.32 -3.54
C GLU A 86 14.15 -3.37 -2.71
N GLY A 87 14.62 -4.62 -2.68
CA GLY A 87 13.95 -5.68 -1.90
C GLY A 87 12.69 -6.24 -2.59
N PRO A 88 11.53 -6.36 -1.91
CA PRO A 88 10.32 -7.01 -2.45
C PRO A 88 9.80 -6.32 -3.73
N TYR A 89 10.15 -5.06 -3.94
CA TYR A 89 9.83 -4.27 -5.14
C TYR A 89 10.33 -4.85 -6.44
N THR A 90 11.43 -5.61 -6.40
CA THR A 90 11.94 -6.29 -7.59
C THR A 90 10.86 -7.20 -8.20
N LEU A 91 10.03 -7.85 -7.38
CA LEU A 91 8.95 -8.71 -7.85
C LEU A 91 7.74 -7.95 -8.39
N LEU A 92 7.52 -6.69 -7.98
CA LEU A 92 6.30 -5.93 -8.26
C LEU A 92 6.20 -5.38 -9.69
N GLY A 93 7.19 -5.67 -10.54
CA GLY A 93 7.21 -5.25 -11.95
C GLY A 93 7.90 -3.90 -12.15
N GLU A 94 7.44 -3.14 -13.13
CA GLU A 94 7.98 -1.80 -13.41
C GLU A 94 7.61 -0.83 -12.27
N ALA A 95 8.51 0.10 -11.93
CA ALA A 95 8.28 1.11 -10.89
C ALA A 95 7.03 1.98 -11.15
N THR A 96 6.60 2.12 -12.40
CA THR A 96 5.41 2.85 -12.83
C THR A 96 4.11 2.05 -12.74
N SER A 97 4.19 0.76 -12.39
CA SER A 97 3.05 -0.16 -12.28
C SER A 97 2.47 -0.27 -10.87
N TYR A 98 3.13 0.36 -9.89
CA TYR A 98 2.66 0.46 -8.52
C TYR A 98 3.14 1.76 -7.87
N TYR A 99 2.51 2.13 -6.76
CA TYR A 99 2.90 3.26 -5.93
C TYR A 99 2.92 2.88 -4.45
N PRO A 100 4.03 3.04 -3.73
CA PRO A 100 4.07 2.76 -2.29
C PRO A 100 3.19 3.71 -1.48
N LEU A 101 2.45 3.15 -0.53
CA LEU A 101 1.62 3.87 0.44
C LEU A 101 2.22 3.78 1.86
N TYR A 102 3.03 2.76 2.12
CA TYR A 102 3.78 2.52 3.35
C TYR A 102 4.96 1.60 3.04
N GLU A 103 6.13 1.87 3.63
CA GLU A 103 7.36 1.13 3.36
C GLU A 103 8.21 0.95 4.62
N THR A 104 8.84 -0.22 4.71
CA THR A 104 9.98 -0.51 5.59
C THR A 104 11.13 -1.03 4.74
N GLU A 105 12.24 -1.47 5.36
CA GLU A 105 13.37 -2.06 4.62
C GLU A 105 12.98 -3.34 3.86
N ASP A 106 12.04 -4.12 4.38
CA ASP A 106 11.72 -5.46 3.88
C ASP A 106 10.24 -5.67 3.53
N SER A 107 9.39 -4.64 3.65
CA SER A 107 7.94 -4.78 3.48
C SER A 107 7.29 -3.51 2.96
N ALA A 108 6.16 -3.66 2.31
CA ALA A 108 5.45 -2.54 1.72
C ALA A 108 3.94 -2.75 1.65
N VAL A 109 3.19 -1.65 1.68
CA VAL A 109 1.82 -1.58 1.18
C VAL A 109 1.82 -0.71 -0.06
N ILE A 110 1.30 -1.24 -1.16
CA ILE A 110 1.38 -0.62 -2.49
C ILE A 110 -0.01 -0.49 -3.11
N LEU A 111 -0.22 0.61 -3.84
CA LEU A 111 -1.32 0.79 -4.77
C LEU A 111 -0.92 0.23 -6.14
N ALA A 112 -1.65 -0.76 -6.65
CA ALA A 112 -1.46 -1.23 -8.01
C ALA A 112 -1.95 -0.18 -9.02
N LEU A 113 -1.21 0.00 -10.12
CA LEU A 113 -1.56 0.88 -11.22
C LEU A 113 -1.80 0.07 -12.49
N GLY A 114 -2.86 0.43 -13.21
CA GLY A 114 -3.12 -0.13 -14.54
C GLY A 114 -2.09 0.31 -15.57
N GLU A 115 -2.11 -0.30 -16.75
CA GLU A 115 -1.24 0.08 -17.88
C GLU A 115 -1.50 1.52 -18.37
N ASP A 116 -2.70 2.04 -18.09
CA ASP A 116 -3.11 3.42 -18.35
C ASP A 116 -2.83 4.36 -17.17
N GLY A 117 -2.28 3.84 -16.06
CA GLY A 117 -1.98 4.59 -14.84
C GLY A 117 -3.17 4.71 -13.88
N THR A 118 -4.32 4.11 -14.20
CA THR A 118 -5.50 4.13 -13.34
C THR A 118 -5.22 3.41 -12.02
N ALA A 119 -5.57 4.05 -10.90
CA ALA A 119 -5.44 3.47 -9.56
C ALA A 119 -6.32 2.23 -9.39
N GLY A 120 -5.76 1.18 -8.79
CA GLY A 120 -6.42 -0.09 -8.56
C GLY A 120 -6.46 -0.51 -7.10
N ALA A 121 -6.38 -1.82 -6.89
CA ALA A 121 -6.36 -2.46 -5.59
C ALA A 121 -5.08 -2.13 -4.82
N VAL A 122 -5.18 -2.22 -3.49
CA VAL A 122 -4.06 -2.05 -2.57
C VAL A 122 -3.62 -3.41 -2.07
N HIS A 123 -2.31 -3.66 -2.07
CA HIS A 123 -1.71 -4.93 -1.64
C HIS A 123 -0.63 -4.69 -0.60
N GLY A 124 -0.51 -5.62 0.36
CA GLY A 124 0.67 -5.74 1.21
C GLY A 124 1.63 -6.80 0.67
N ILE A 125 2.92 -6.59 0.85
CA ILE A 125 3.98 -7.58 0.60
C ILE A 125 4.98 -7.52 1.75
N GLY A 126 5.25 -8.66 2.37
CA GLY A 126 6.19 -8.79 3.47
C GLY A 126 7.48 -9.51 3.09
N GLU A 127 8.26 -9.86 4.10
CA GLU A 127 9.47 -10.69 3.98
C GLU A 127 9.19 -12.07 3.35
N ASP A 128 7.97 -12.60 3.51
CA ASP A 128 7.54 -13.87 2.93
C ASP A 128 7.26 -13.78 1.42
N LEU A 129 7.36 -12.58 0.83
CA LEU A 129 7.13 -12.29 -0.58
C LEU A 129 5.72 -12.67 -1.08
N ALA A 130 4.78 -12.93 -0.18
CA ALA A 130 3.40 -13.19 -0.54
C ALA A 130 2.63 -11.87 -0.69
N LEU A 131 1.91 -11.73 -1.80
CA LEU A 131 1.01 -10.59 -2.02
C LEU A 131 -0.29 -10.81 -1.28
N ARG A 132 -0.70 -9.85 -0.45
CA ARG A 132 -1.95 -9.89 0.32
C ARG A 132 -2.87 -8.76 -0.11
N LEU A 133 -4.11 -9.08 -0.46
CA LEU A 133 -5.11 -8.07 -0.83
C LEU A 133 -5.50 -7.24 0.40
N ALA A 134 -5.07 -5.98 0.46
CA ALA A 134 -5.37 -5.06 1.56
C ALA A 134 -6.73 -4.37 1.37
N ALA A 135 -7.05 -4.00 0.14
CA ALA A 135 -8.33 -3.43 -0.25
C ALA A 135 -8.55 -3.49 -1.77
N ALA A 136 -9.81 -3.44 -2.19
CA ALA A 136 -10.15 -3.41 -3.61
C ALA A 136 -9.84 -2.06 -4.29
N ASP A 137 -9.70 -0.98 -3.51
CA ASP A 137 -9.37 0.37 -3.97
C ASP A 137 -8.75 1.21 -2.83
N LEU A 138 -8.18 2.36 -3.19
CA LEU A 138 -7.54 3.27 -2.25
C LEU A 138 -8.50 3.82 -1.16
N PRO A 139 -9.72 4.31 -1.47
CA PRO A 139 -10.64 4.79 -0.42
C PRO A 139 -10.95 3.72 0.63
N THR A 140 -11.15 2.47 0.22
CA THR A 140 -11.38 1.36 1.14
C THR A 140 -10.15 1.08 2.01
N TYR A 141 -8.94 1.12 1.44
CA TYR A 141 -7.71 1.01 2.23
C TYR A 141 -7.56 2.14 3.25
N LEU A 142 -7.86 3.37 2.86
CA LEU A 142 -7.81 4.53 3.77
C LEU A 142 -8.80 4.37 4.93
N GLU A 143 -9.96 3.73 4.74
CA GLU A 143 -10.90 3.44 5.82
C GLU A 143 -10.33 2.41 6.80
N HIS A 144 -9.70 1.33 6.30
CA HIS A 144 -9.00 0.37 7.16
C HIS A 144 -7.86 1.03 7.96
N LEU A 145 -7.10 1.93 7.31
CA LEU A 145 -6.08 2.74 7.97
C LEU A 145 -6.69 3.64 9.04
N ALA A 146 -7.80 4.31 8.75
CA ALA A 146 -8.48 5.20 9.71
C ALA A 146 -9.00 4.43 10.93
N ASP A 147 -9.57 3.23 10.73
CA ASP A 147 -10.02 2.34 11.80
C ASP A 147 -8.85 1.91 12.70
N ALA A 148 -7.74 1.46 12.09
CA ALA A 148 -6.55 1.05 12.82
C ALA A 148 -5.88 2.21 13.57
N LEU A 149 -5.81 3.39 12.93
CA LEU A 149 -5.28 4.60 13.54
C LEU A 149 -6.13 5.04 14.74
N GLU A 150 -7.45 5.04 14.62
CA GLU A 150 -8.37 5.38 15.70
C GLU A 150 -8.24 4.41 16.89
N ALA A 151 -8.16 3.09 16.62
CA ALA A 151 -7.94 2.09 17.65
C ALA A 151 -6.59 2.30 18.38
N THR A 152 -5.52 2.55 17.61
CA THR A 152 -4.19 2.83 18.12
C THR A 152 -4.17 4.07 19.00
N LEU A 153 -4.71 5.18 18.50
CA LEU A 153 -4.78 6.46 19.21
C LEU A 153 -5.63 6.36 20.49
N THR A 154 -6.73 5.61 20.44
CA THR A 154 -7.57 5.34 21.62
C THR A 154 -6.80 4.58 22.69
N ALA A 155 -6.07 3.53 22.29
CA ALA A 155 -5.28 2.74 23.22
C ALA A 155 -4.10 3.54 23.81
N LEU A 156 -3.45 4.38 23.01
CA LEU A 156 -2.40 5.30 23.45
C LEU A 156 -2.95 6.37 24.41
N ALA A 157 -4.14 6.92 24.15
CA ALA A 157 -4.78 7.89 25.03
C ALA A 157 -5.14 7.27 26.39
N ALA A 158 -5.59 6.01 26.40
CA ALA A 158 -5.90 5.27 27.63
C ALA A 158 -4.67 5.03 28.53
N ARG A 159 -3.45 5.04 27.96
CA ARG A 159 -2.19 4.95 28.72
C ARG A 159 -1.83 6.26 29.43
N GLY A 160 -2.48 7.38 29.10
CA GLY A 160 -2.14 8.71 29.61
C GLY A 160 -0.99 9.38 28.83
N PRO A 161 -0.62 10.62 29.20
CA PRO A 161 0.50 11.31 28.57
C PRO A 161 1.82 10.59 28.87
N ALA A 162 2.75 10.59 27.92
CA ALA A 162 4.11 10.11 28.17
C ALA A 162 4.80 11.08 29.17
N GLU A 163 5.42 10.54 30.22
CA GLU A 163 6.47 11.26 30.94
C GLU A 163 7.73 11.30 30.07
N GLU A 164 8.61 12.31 30.22
CA GLU A 164 9.77 12.51 29.34
C GLU A 164 10.67 11.25 29.21
N ASP A 165 10.80 10.45 30.27
CA ASP A 165 11.62 9.23 30.26
C ASP A 165 10.93 8.01 29.59
N VAL A 166 9.62 8.07 29.29
CA VAL A 166 8.84 6.98 28.67
C VAL A 166 8.39 7.29 27.23
N GLU A 167 8.92 8.35 26.63
CA GLU A 167 8.64 8.72 25.24
C GLU A 167 8.97 7.57 24.27
N SER A 168 10.12 6.92 24.46
CA SER A 168 10.52 5.74 23.67
C SER A 168 9.55 4.56 23.82
N GLU A 169 9.05 4.29 25.02
CA GLU A 169 8.06 3.22 25.26
C GLU A 169 6.72 3.52 24.59
N ARG A 170 6.34 4.81 24.49
CA ARG A 170 5.13 5.23 23.79
C ARG A 170 5.27 5.09 22.28
N ASP A 171 6.44 5.40 21.72
CA ASP A 171 6.73 5.25 20.29
C ASP A 171 6.71 3.77 19.89
N GLU A 172 7.33 2.90 20.69
CA GLU A 172 7.27 1.45 20.52
C GLU A 172 5.85 0.92 20.63
N ALA A 173 5.08 1.41 21.61
CA ALA A 173 3.68 1.03 21.75
C ALA A 173 2.82 1.44 20.55
N ALA A 174 3.04 2.65 20.02
CA ALA A 174 2.31 3.14 18.86
C ALA A 174 2.55 2.25 17.63
N ALA A 175 3.81 1.87 17.41
CA ALA A 175 4.17 0.94 16.33
C ALA A 175 3.54 -0.44 16.53
N GLN A 176 3.70 -1.04 17.72
CA GLN A 176 3.14 -2.35 18.01
C GLN A 176 1.61 -2.39 17.85
N LEU A 177 0.92 -1.32 18.26
CA LEU A 177 -0.53 -1.20 18.09
C LEU A 177 -0.92 -1.06 16.61
N MET A 178 -0.16 -0.29 15.83
CA MET A 178 -0.44 -0.16 14.40
C MET A 178 -0.18 -1.47 13.64
N ASP A 179 0.87 -2.20 14.02
CA ASP A 179 1.14 -3.55 13.52
C ASP A 179 -0.02 -4.49 13.87
N GLN A 180 -0.44 -4.50 15.13
CA GLN A 180 -1.56 -5.31 15.60
C GLN A 180 -2.88 -4.98 14.89
N HIS A 181 -3.14 -3.71 14.60
CA HIS A 181 -4.41 -3.27 14.04
C HIS A 181 -4.46 -3.25 12.52
N LEU A 182 -3.33 -3.26 11.83
CA LEU A 182 -3.29 -3.20 10.37
C LEU A 182 -2.12 -3.99 9.77
N PHE A 183 -0.88 -3.59 10.06
CA PHE A 183 0.24 -3.99 9.22
C PHE A 183 0.59 -5.46 9.35
N ALA A 184 0.45 -6.09 10.51
CA ALA A 184 0.85 -7.48 10.68
C ALA A 184 0.03 -8.43 9.80
N ALA A 185 -1.27 -8.17 9.64
CA ALA A 185 -2.13 -8.92 8.73
C ALA A 185 -1.82 -8.65 7.26
N LEU A 186 -1.49 -7.40 6.89
CA LEU A 186 -1.19 -7.02 5.50
C LEU A 186 0.20 -7.48 5.05
N LEU A 187 1.16 -7.53 5.96
CA LEU A 187 2.57 -7.83 5.69
C LEU A 187 2.94 -9.28 6.06
N GLY A 188 1.99 -10.08 6.56
CA GLY A 188 2.22 -11.50 6.84
C GLY A 188 3.07 -11.78 8.07
N THR A 189 3.21 -10.83 8.99
CA THR A 189 3.99 -11.02 10.22
C THR A 189 3.17 -11.60 11.37
N ASP A 190 1.84 -11.75 11.20
CA ASP A 190 0.95 -12.48 12.10
C ASP A 190 0.48 -13.80 11.48
N GLU A 191 1.13 -14.91 11.85
CA GLU A 191 0.76 -16.27 11.42
C GLU A 191 -0.70 -16.64 11.77
N ALA A 192 -1.31 -16.00 12.78
CA ALA A 192 -2.69 -16.26 13.16
C ALA A 192 -3.70 -15.51 12.28
N ALA A 193 -3.25 -14.51 11.50
CA ALA A 193 -4.05 -13.67 10.63
C ALA A 193 -3.98 -14.08 9.15
N ASP A 194 -3.36 -15.21 8.81
CA ASP A 194 -3.24 -15.66 7.43
C ASP A 194 -4.62 -15.83 6.78
N GLY A 195 -4.87 -15.01 5.76
CA GLY A 195 -6.06 -15.09 4.95
C GLY A 195 -6.04 -16.29 4.00
N PRO A 196 -7.16 -16.55 3.30
CA PRO A 196 -7.24 -17.67 2.39
C PRO A 196 -6.21 -17.53 1.26
N GLU A 197 -5.53 -18.63 0.97
CA GLU A 197 -4.61 -18.73 -0.15
C GLU A 197 -5.38 -18.80 -1.46
N VAL A 198 -4.97 -17.98 -2.42
CA VAL A 198 -5.53 -17.93 -3.77
C VAL A 198 -4.63 -18.74 -4.68
N PRO A 199 -5.14 -19.83 -5.29
CA PRO A 199 -4.30 -20.73 -6.07
C PRO A 199 -3.87 -20.08 -7.38
N TRP A 200 -2.61 -20.32 -7.72
CA TRP A 200 -2.07 -20.03 -9.05
C TRP A 200 -2.66 -20.94 -10.10
N GLN A 201 -3.15 -20.35 -11.19
CA GLN A 201 -3.78 -21.05 -12.29
C GLN A 201 -2.95 -20.88 -13.57
N ALA A 202 -2.89 -21.93 -14.39
CA ALA A 202 -2.31 -21.80 -15.72
C ALA A 202 -3.13 -20.80 -16.56
N PRO A 203 -2.50 -19.89 -17.33
CA PRO A 203 -3.19 -18.86 -18.10
C PRO A 203 -4.30 -19.40 -19.01
N SER A 204 -4.06 -20.56 -19.63
CA SER A 204 -5.03 -21.21 -20.53
C SER A 204 -6.28 -21.76 -19.83
N SER A 205 -6.22 -21.96 -18.51
CA SER A 205 -7.32 -22.49 -17.69
C SER A 205 -8.01 -21.46 -16.82
N ALA A 206 -7.41 -20.27 -16.63
CA ALA A 206 -7.88 -19.25 -15.69
C ALA A 206 -9.16 -18.53 -16.16
N GLY A 207 -9.51 -18.61 -17.45
CA GLY A 207 -10.67 -17.91 -18.00
C GLY A 207 -10.54 -16.38 -17.98
N ILE A 208 -9.33 -15.86 -17.75
CA ILE A 208 -9.00 -14.44 -17.79
C ILE A 208 -8.62 -14.05 -19.22
N VAL A 209 -9.14 -12.93 -19.68
CA VAL A 209 -8.82 -12.34 -20.99
C VAL A 209 -7.68 -11.33 -20.86
N ASP A 210 -7.00 -11.02 -21.97
CA ASP A 210 -5.95 -9.99 -22.03
C ASP A 210 -4.76 -10.18 -21.07
N ILE A 211 -4.46 -11.45 -20.77
CA ILE A 211 -3.27 -11.85 -20.02
C ILE A 211 -2.01 -11.48 -20.84
N PRO A 212 -0.99 -10.84 -20.23
CA PRO A 212 0.22 -10.46 -20.96
C PRO A 212 0.97 -11.68 -21.52
N PRO A 213 1.57 -11.56 -22.71
CA PRO A 213 2.42 -12.63 -23.25
C PRO A 213 3.54 -13.00 -22.29
N GLY A 214 3.86 -14.30 -22.18
CA GLY A 214 4.90 -14.78 -21.28
C GLY A 214 4.45 -15.01 -19.84
N THR A 215 3.17 -14.81 -19.52
CA THR A 215 2.62 -15.14 -18.21
C THR A 215 2.76 -16.64 -17.91
N LEU A 216 3.32 -16.97 -16.75
CA LEU A 216 3.52 -18.32 -16.24
C LEU A 216 2.29 -18.80 -15.46
N ALA A 217 1.74 -17.94 -14.62
CA ALA A 217 0.58 -18.23 -13.78
C ALA A 217 -0.25 -16.97 -13.51
N VAL A 218 -1.52 -17.16 -13.14
CA VAL A 218 -2.45 -16.08 -12.78
C VAL A 218 -3.15 -16.41 -11.46
N ALA A 219 -3.25 -15.41 -10.58
CA ALA A 219 -4.11 -15.44 -9.40
C ALA A 219 -5.26 -14.43 -9.58
N ASP A 220 -6.50 -14.87 -9.32
CA ASP A 220 -7.72 -14.04 -9.45
C ASP A 220 -8.25 -13.67 -8.08
N LEU A 221 -8.11 -12.39 -7.71
CA LEU A 221 -8.50 -11.83 -6.42
C LEU A 221 -9.84 -11.08 -6.48
N ARG A 222 -10.52 -11.03 -7.63
CA ARG A 222 -11.76 -10.22 -7.80
C ARG A 222 -12.88 -10.61 -6.84
N ALA A 223 -12.93 -11.87 -6.43
CA ALA A 223 -13.89 -12.40 -5.47
C ALA A 223 -13.25 -12.81 -4.13
N ALA A 224 -11.96 -12.53 -3.96
CA ALA A 224 -11.23 -12.88 -2.76
C ALA A 224 -11.55 -11.89 -1.62
N PRO A 225 -11.60 -12.35 -0.36
CA PRO A 225 -11.74 -11.45 0.77
C PRO A 225 -10.45 -10.66 1.01
N VAL A 226 -10.56 -9.56 1.75
CA VAL A 226 -9.40 -8.84 2.30
C VAL A 226 -8.54 -9.82 3.11
N GLY A 227 -7.22 -9.69 2.99
CA GLY A 227 -6.23 -10.58 3.59
C GLY A 227 -5.94 -11.85 2.77
N ALA A 228 -6.70 -12.12 1.70
CA ALA A 228 -6.38 -13.23 0.80
C ALA A 228 -4.98 -13.07 0.21
N ARG A 229 -4.23 -14.17 0.15
CA ARG A 229 -2.80 -14.16 -0.18
C ARG A 229 -2.51 -14.96 -1.45
N ALA A 230 -1.57 -14.48 -2.26
CA ALA A 230 -0.99 -15.16 -3.40
C ALA A 230 0.54 -15.23 -3.20
N ASP A 231 1.06 -16.43 -2.95
CA ASP A 231 2.48 -16.66 -2.70
C ASP A 231 3.25 -16.66 -4.02
N LEU A 232 4.03 -15.61 -4.28
CA LEU A 232 4.74 -15.44 -5.55
C LEU A 232 5.76 -16.56 -5.80
N MET A 233 6.29 -17.17 -4.74
CA MET A 233 7.38 -18.14 -4.79
C MET A 233 6.93 -19.59 -5.02
N GLU A 234 5.62 -19.85 -4.96
CA GLU A 234 5.05 -21.18 -5.27
C GLU A 234 5.04 -21.50 -6.77
N VAL A 235 5.18 -20.49 -7.63
CA VAL A 235 5.15 -20.70 -9.08
C VAL A 235 6.52 -21.13 -9.59
N GLU A 236 6.56 -22.28 -10.26
CA GLU A 236 7.78 -22.76 -10.92
C GLU A 236 8.15 -21.84 -12.10
N ALA A 237 9.24 -21.08 -11.94
CA ALA A 237 9.81 -20.22 -12.97
C ALA A 237 11.04 -20.86 -13.65
N PRO A 238 11.21 -20.68 -14.97
CA PRO A 238 12.47 -21.02 -15.62
C PRO A 238 13.53 -19.97 -15.27
N GLY A 239 14.55 -20.33 -14.48
CA GLY A 239 15.66 -19.42 -14.14
C GLY A 239 15.73 -19.09 -12.65
N ASP A 240 16.16 -17.88 -12.32
CA ASP A 240 16.14 -17.38 -10.93
C ASP A 240 14.71 -16.99 -10.55
N PRO A 241 14.12 -17.55 -9.48
CA PRO A 241 12.81 -17.15 -9.00
C PRO A 241 12.69 -15.66 -8.68
N LEU A 242 13.78 -14.96 -8.37
CA LEU A 242 13.76 -13.51 -8.11
C LEU A 242 13.67 -12.65 -9.38
N ASP A 243 13.83 -13.27 -10.56
CA ASP A 243 13.58 -12.61 -11.85
C ASP A 243 12.09 -12.58 -12.21
N LEU A 244 11.23 -13.21 -11.39
CA LEU A 244 9.79 -13.11 -11.52
C LEU A 244 9.32 -11.64 -11.44
N ARG A 245 8.30 -11.31 -12.23
CA ARG A 245 7.70 -9.99 -12.25
C ARG A 245 6.18 -10.09 -12.24
N VAL A 246 5.55 -9.25 -11.43
CA VAL A 246 4.11 -9.10 -11.40
C VAL A 246 3.66 -8.15 -12.51
N ALA A 247 2.59 -8.54 -13.19
CA ALA A 247 1.80 -7.66 -14.04
C ALA A 247 0.37 -7.58 -13.51
N TRP A 248 -0.08 -6.34 -13.28
CA TRP A 248 -1.40 -6.05 -12.76
C TRP A 248 -2.44 -6.09 -13.88
N ARG A 249 -3.56 -6.76 -13.62
CA ARG A 249 -4.74 -6.81 -14.48
C ARG A 249 -5.99 -6.53 -13.67
N GLU A 250 -7.06 -6.13 -14.35
CA GLU A 250 -8.35 -5.84 -13.71
C GLU A 250 -8.18 -4.90 -12.49
N ARG A 251 -7.43 -3.80 -12.70
CA ARG A 251 -7.10 -2.82 -11.66
C ARG A 251 -6.40 -3.45 -10.44
N GLY A 252 -5.45 -4.36 -10.69
CA GLY A 252 -4.69 -5.03 -9.63
C GLY A 252 -5.42 -6.16 -8.90
N LEU A 253 -6.66 -6.50 -9.30
CA LEU A 253 -7.40 -7.64 -8.75
C LEU A 253 -7.12 -8.96 -9.48
N VAL A 254 -6.38 -8.92 -10.58
CA VAL A 254 -5.83 -10.11 -11.21
C VAL A 254 -4.32 -9.93 -11.29
N VAL A 255 -3.59 -10.87 -10.69
CA VAL A 255 -2.13 -10.86 -10.62
C VAL A 255 -1.62 -11.86 -11.66
N ALA A 256 -0.93 -11.38 -12.69
CA ALA A 256 -0.24 -12.22 -13.65
C ALA A 256 1.25 -12.27 -13.30
N LEU A 257 1.80 -13.47 -13.21
CA LEU A 257 3.21 -13.66 -12.90
C LEU A 257 3.98 -13.98 -14.18
N LEU A 258 4.95 -13.13 -14.52
CA LEU A 258 5.81 -13.21 -15.70
C LEU A 258 7.17 -13.79 -15.33
N GLY A 259 7.75 -14.59 -16.22
CA GLY A 259 9.16 -14.97 -16.14
C GLY A 259 10.08 -13.84 -16.64
N GLY A 260 11.28 -13.74 -16.08
CA GLY A 260 12.34 -12.82 -16.51
C GLY A 260 13.13 -13.26 -17.74
#